data_AF-A0AAJ1YDJ6-F1
#
_entry.id   AF-A0AAJ1YDJ6-F1
#
_cell.length_a   1.000
_cell.length_b   1.000
_cell.length_c   1.000
_cell.angle_alpha   90.00
_cell.angle_beta   90.00
_cell.angle_gamma   90.00
#
_symmetry.space_group_name_H-M   'P 1'
#
loop_
_entity.id
_entity.type
_entity.pdbx_description
1 polymer ?
#
loop_
_entity_poly.entity_id
_entity_poly.type
_entity_poly.pdbx_seq_one_letter_code
_entity_poly.pdbx_strand_id
1 'polypeptide(L)'
;MNMKNTANTGRGQAHPKESYGIINGNDFASIVPVISGRIGGRESNIVSAKALHKALGVGRVFSSWFNARVDEYGFINTTDYVESDPFDFRNQSTSVDQLTPERVFNPKRGRPEKDYLITLDMAKELAMVERNEQGRAVRRYFIQCEQELHRSVPEIAARLRHQLKTRISAANMFKAMCAALDAAYVEQGKQASQKHYTNESNMIARIVLGGMTAKQWAQENDVDGDPRDNMSAEQLDHLTYLESTNITLIDMGIAYDQRKAELSRLSQRWMAKRLGADHA
;
A
#
# COMPACT_ATOMS: atom_id res chain seq x y z
N MET A 1 -61.98 35.53 29.82
CA MET A 1 -62.26 34.31 29.04
C MET A 1 -60.95 33.54 28.91
N ASN A 2 -60.87 32.40 29.58
CA ASN A 2 -59.69 31.54 29.66
C ASN A 2 -59.68 30.54 28.48
N MET A 3 -58.50 29.96 28.23
CA MET A 3 -58.16 28.81 27.37
C MET A 3 -57.65 29.16 25.95
N LYS A 4 -56.60 28.54 25.41
CA LYS A 4 -55.69 27.46 25.87
C LYS A 4 -54.47 27.49 24.93
N ASN A 5 -53.26 27.42 25.48
CA ASN A 5 -52.03 27.21 24.73
C ASN A 5 -51.97 25.72 24.34
N THR A 6 -52.21 25.38 23.07
CA THR A 6 -52.12 24.00 22.59
C THR A 6 -50.68 23.65 22.26
N ALA A 7 -50.07 22.83 23.11
CA ALA A 7 -48.80 22.16 22.84
C ALA A 7 -48.97 21.23 21.63
N ASN A 8 -48.18 21.45 20.58
CA ASN A 8 -48.14 20.56 19.43
C ASN A 8 -47.15 19.41 19.72
N THR A 9 -47.70 18.27 20.13
CA THR A 9 -46.95 17.04 20.38
C THR A 9 -46.49 16.43 19.06
N GLY A 10 -45.29 16.80 18.58
CA GLY A 10 -44.63 16.11 17.48
C GLY A 10 -44.15 14.74 17.92
N ARG A 11 -44.91 13.68 17.61
CA ARG A 11 -44.45 12.30 17.75
C ARG A 11 -43.25 12.08 16.82
N GLY A 12 -42.07 11.91 17.41
CA GLY A 12 -40.91 11.38 16.71
C GLY A 12 -41.20 9.98 16.21
N GLN A 13 -41.38 9.84 14.89
CA GLN A 13 -41.31 8.54 14.24
C GLN A 13 -39.83 8.23 14.05
N ALA A 14 -39.33 7.29 14.85
CA ALA A 14 -38.01 6.70 14.66
C ALA A 14 -37.96 6.06 13.27
N HIS A 15 -37.02 6.50 12.44
CA HIS A 15 -36.72 5.87 11.16
C HIS A 15 -36.35 4.39 11.38
N PRO A 16 -36.72 3.47 10.47
CA PRO A 16 -36.28 2.09 10.54
C PRO A 16 -34.75 2.03 10.52
N LYS A 17 -34.16 1.26 11.43
CA LYS A 17 -32.73 0.94 11.42
C LYS A 17 -32.39 0.31 10.07
N GLU A 18 -31.78 1.07 9.17
CA GLU A 18 -31.13 0.53 7.97
C GLU A 18 -30.04 -0.44 8.44
N SER A 19 -30.21 -1.73 8.14
CA SER A 19 -29.13 -2.69 8.32
C SER A 19 -28.04 -2.32 7.32
N TYR A 20 -26.92 -1.83 7.83
CA TYR A 20 -25.70 -1.67 7.07
C TYR A 20 -25.17 -3.06 6.74
N GLY A 21 -25.67 -3.63 5.64
CA GLY A 21 -25.03 -4.77 5.00
C GLY A 21 -23.61 -4.37 4.64
N ILE A 22 -22.64 -5.06 5.24
CA ILE A 22 -21.23 -4.98 4.90
C ILE A 22 -21.13 -5.27 3.39
N ILE A 23 -20.80 -4.25 2.61
CA ILE A 23 -20.45 -4.43 1.19
C ILE A 23 -19.08 -5.10 1.22
N ASN A 24 -19.08 -6.43 1.18
CA ASN A 24 -17.87 -7.22 1.09
C ASN A 24 -17.05 -6.77 -0.12
N GLY A 25 -15.74 -6.59 0.11
CA GLY A 25 -14.77 -6.19 -0.91
C GLY A 25 -14.81 -7.11 -2.13
N ASN A 26 -14.46 -6.52 -3.27
CA ASN A 26 -14.36 -7.09 -4.63
C ASN A 26 -15.62 -7.15 -5.51
N ASP A 27 -16.83 -6.92 -5.01
CA ASP A 27 -18.01 -7.07 -5.88
C ASP A 27 -18.24 -5.89 -6.86
N PHE A 28 -17.55 -4.76 -6.68
CA PHE A 28 -17.64 -3.64 -7.64
C PHE A 28 -16.69 -3.79 -8.83
N ALA A 29 -15.51 -4.39 -8.61
CA ALA A 29 -14.53 -4.67 -9.66
C ALA A 29 -15.00 -5.79 -10.63
N SER A 30 -15.90 -6.66 -10.16
CA SER A 30 -16.57 -7.68 -10.97
C SER A 30 -17.75 -7.12 -11.80
N ILE A 31 -18.33 -5.99 -11.39
CA ILE A 31 -19.50 -5.38 -12.05
C ILE A 31 -19.10 -4.56 -13.28
N VAL A 32 -17.97 -3.83 -13.24
CA VAL A 32 -17.42 -3.09 -14.38
C VAL A 32 -15.90 -3.31 -14.47
N PRO A 33 -15.41 -4.03 -15.49
CA PRO A 33 -13.98 -4.26 -15.65
C PRO A 33 -13.26 -2.94 -15.97
N VAL A 34 -12.31 -2.58 -15.11
CA VAL A 34 -11.39 -1.47 -15.35
C VAL A 34 -10.18 -2.03 -16.08
N ILE A 35 -9.89 -1.49 -17.25
CA ILE A 35 -8.72 -1.87 -18.04
C ILE A 35 -7.76 -0.68 -18.14
N SER A 36 -6.47 -0.95 -18.26
CA SER A 36 -5.49 0.08 -18.60
C SER A 36 -5.62 0.42 -20.08
N GLY A 37 -5.68 1.70 -20.40
CA GLY A 37 -5.72 2.17 -21.79
C GLY A 37 -5.24 3.61 -21.91
N ARG A 38 -5.42 4.19 -23.11
CA ARG A 38 -4.93 5.53 -23.41
C ARG A 38 -6.06 6.39 -23.96
N ILE A 39 -6.38 7.49 -23.27
CA ILE A 39 -7.31 8.53 -23.72
C ILE A 39 -6.56 9.87 -23.61
N GLY A 40 -6.68 10.75 -24.59
CA GLY A 40 -6.02 12.06 -24.58
C GLY A 40 -4.50 12.00 -24.56
N GLY A 41 -3.91 10.89 -25.02
CA GLY A 41 -2.46 10.67 -24.99
C GLY A 41 -1.88 10.30 -23.62
N ARG A 42 -2.70 10.12 -22.57
CA ARG A 42 -2.28 9.71 -21.23
C ARG A 42 -2.69 8.28 -20.92
N GLU A 43 -1.83 7.53 -20.24
CA GLU A 43 -2.24 6.25 -19.66
C GLU A 43 -3.26 6.50 -18.55
N SER A 44 -4.39 5.80 -18.63
CA SER A 44 -5.49 5.94 -17.70
C SER A 44 -6.20 4.62 -17.52
N ASN A 45 -6.85 4.48 -16.38
CA ASN A 45 -7.87 3.47 -16.17
C ASN A 45 -9.10 3.86 -17.00
N ILE A 46 -9.57 2.95 -17.84
CA ILE A 46 -10.71 3.15 -18.73
C ILE A 46 -11.76 2.05 -18.52
N VAL A 47 -12.98 2.35 -18.92
CA VAL A 47 -14.19 1.55 -18.67
C VAL A 47 -15.05 1.52 -19.95
N SER A 48 -15.75 0.40 -20.21
CA SER A 48 -16.80 0.38 -21.24
C SER A 48 -18.06 1.11 -20.74
N ALA A 49 -18.54 2.08 -21.51
CA ALA A 49 -19.75 2.82 -21.23
C ALA A 49 -20.99 1.91 -21.20
N LYS A 50 -21.05 0.87 -22.06
CA LYS A 50 -22.13 -0.12 -22.03
C LYS A 50 -22.10 -1.00 -20.79
N ALA A 51 -20.91 -1.45 -20.39
CA ALA A 51 -20.76 -2.22 -19.16
C ALA A 51 -21.25 -1.40 -17.96
N LEU A 52 -20.86 -0.13 -17.88
CA LEU A 52 -21.34 0.81 -16.88
C LEU A 52 -22.85 1.03 -16.94
N HIS A 53 -23.42 1.26 -18.13
CA HIS A 53 -24.86 1.45 -18.30
C HIS A 53 -25.67 0.25 -17.79
N LYS A 54 -25.21 -0.96 -18.13
CA LYS A 54 -25.83 -2.22 -17.66
C LYS A 54 -25.70 -2.37 -16.15
N ALA A 55 -24.52 -2.10 -15.59
CA ALA A 55 -24.25 -2.16 -14.16
C ALA A 55 -25.12 -1.19 -13.36
N LEU A 56 -25.33 0.02 -13.88
CA LEU A 56 -26.17 1.04 -13.25
C LEU A 56 -27.67 0.72 -13.38
N GLY A 57 -28.08 -0.27 -14.18
CA GLY A 57 -29.48 -0.65 -14.34
C GLY A 57 -30.34 0.44 -15.00
N VAL A 58 -29.75 1.24 -15.90
CA VAL A 58 -30.44 2.36 -16.54
C VAL A 58 -31.46 1.82 -17.55
N GLY A 59 -32.73 2.24 -17.41
CA GLY A 59 -33.83 1.79 -18.27
C GLY A 59 -33.93 2.50 -19.63
N ARG A 60 -33.17 3.59 -19.83
CA ARG A 60 -33.13 4.30 -21.12
C ARG A 60 -32.30 3.50 -22.13
N VAL A 61 -32.55 3.73 -23.42
CA VAL A 61 -31.73 3.12 -24.49
C VAL A 61 -30.32 3.71 -24.45
N PHE A 62 -29.30 2.86 -24.47
CA PHE A 62 -27.88 3.22 -24.31
C PHE A 62 -27.46 4.45 -25.12
N SER A 63 -27.71 4.47 -26.44
CA SER A 63 -27.26 5.58 -27.30
C SER A 63 -27.92 6.92 -26.93
N SER A 64 -29.21 6.88 -26.57
CA SER A 64 -29.93 8.08 -26.15
C SER A 64 -29.46 8.55 -24.77
N TRP A 65 -29.19 7.61 -23.87
CA TRP A 65 -28.64 7.91 -22.55
C TRP A 65 -27.25 8.52 -22.66
N PHE A 66 -26.33 7.85 -23.36
CA PHE A 66 -24.93 8.26 -23.46
C PHE A 66 -24.80 9.64 -24.09
N ASN A 67 -25.44 9.87 -25.24
CA ASN A 67 -25.38 11.17 -25.92
C ASN A 67 -25.97 12.28 -25.05
N ALA A 68 -27.11 12.02 -24.37
CA ALA A 68 -27.69 13.01 -23.47
C ALA A 68 -26.75 13.36 -22.30
N ARG A 69 -26.03 12.38 -21.74
CA ARG A 69 -25.06 12.63 -20.66
C ARG A 69 -23.81 13.35 -21.15
N VAL A 70 -23.32 13.01 -22.35
CA VAL A 70 -22.22 13.73 -23.00
C VAL A 70 -22.58 15.20 -23.17
N ASP A 71 -23.76 15.49 -23.69
CA ASP A 71 -24.22 16.86 -23.94
C ASP A 71 -24.50 17.62 -22.62
N GLU A 72 -25.15 16.98 -21.64
CA GLU A 72 -25.54 17.59 -20.36
C GLU A 72 -24.34 17.98 -19.48
N TYR A 73 -23.30 17.15 -19.47
CA TYR A 73 -22.11 17.34 -18.63
C TYR A 73 -20.89 17.86 -19.40
N GLY A 74 -21.00 18.03 -20.71
CA GLY A 74 -19.95 18.59 -21.55
C GLY A 74 -18.73 17.69 -21.71
N PHE A 75 -18.92 16.36 -21.70
CA PHE A 75 -17.82 15.41 -21.91
C PHE A 75 -17.25 15.55 -23.32
N ILE A 76 -15.92 15.51 -23.44
CA ILE A 76 -15.21 15.81 -24.67
C ILE A 76 -14.65 14.51 -25.28
N ASN A 77 -15.00 14.25 -26.54
CA ASN A 77 -14.39 13.16 -27.31
C ASN A 77 -12.87 13.35 -27.37
N THR A 78 -12.10 12.27 -27.21
CA THR A 78 -10.64 12.19 -27.08
C THR A 78 -10.07 12.57 -25.72
N THR A 79 -10.85 13.19 -24.82
CA THR A 79 -10.41 13.52 -23.45
C THR A 79 -11.11 12.65 -22.42
N ASP A 80 -12.44 12.57 -22.48
CA ASP A 80 -13.26 11.84 -21.51
C ASP A 80 -13.72 10.49 -22.05
N TYR A 81 -13.85 10.37 -23.37
CA TYR A 81 -14.24 9.13 -24.02
C TYR A 81 -13.72 9.01 -25.45
N VAL A 82 -13.64 7.77 -25.95
CA VAL A 82 -13.33 7.44 -27.35
C VAL A 82 -14.29 6.35 -27.84
N GLU A 83 -14.62 6.36 -29.13
CA GLU A 83 -15.43 5.29 -29.72
C GLU A 83 -14.60 3.99 -29.75
N SER A 84 -15.17 2.89 -29.25
CA SER A 84 -14.47 1.60 -29.29
C SER A 84 -14.44 1.11 -30.74
N ASP A 85 -13.30 1.17 -31.40
CA ASP A 85 -13.15 0.54 -32.72
C ASP A 85 -13.10 -0.99 -32.52
N PRO A 86 -13.98 -1.78 -33.16
CA PRO A 86 -13.93 -3.24 -33.11
C PRO A 86 -12.59 -3.85 -33.57
N PHE A 87 -11.74 -3.09 -34.28
CA PHE A 87 -10.47 -3.56 -34.82
C PHE A 87 -9.24 -3.28 -33.93
N ASP A 88 -9.32 -2.41 -32.92
CA ASP A 88 -8.14 -1.95 -32.17
C ASP A 88 -7.71 -2.91 -31.04
N PHE A 89 -8.58 -3.85 -30.66
CA PHE A 89 -8.30 -4.86 -29.62
C PHE A 89 -7.41 -6.03 -30.07
N ARG A 90 -7.01 -6.11 -31.35
CA ARG A 90 -6.08 -7.16 -31.80
C ARG A 90 -4.61 -6.84 -31.53
N ASN A 91 -4.27 -5.59 -31.25
CA ASN A 91 -2.88 -5.14 -31.13
C ASN A 91 -2.43 -4.87 -29.70
N GLN A 92 -3.32 -4.95 -28.71
CA GLN A 92 -2.96 -4.97 -27.29
C GLN A 92 -3.08 -6.40 -26.79
N SER A 93 -1.99 -7.15 -26.97
CA SER A 93 -1.79 -8.46 -26.38
C SER A 93 -1.78 -8.34 -24.85
N THR A 94 -2.97 -8.41 -24.25
CA THR A 94 -3.12 -8.77 -22.85
C THR A 94 -4.28 -9.74 -22.80
N SER A 95 -3.97 -10.96 -22.41
CA SER A 95 -4.84 -12.13 -22.35
C SER A 95 -6.18 -11.83 -21.68
N VAL A 96 -7.20 -11.50 -22.46
CA VAL A 96 -8.61 -11.53 -22.04
C VAL A 96 -9.38 -12.39 -23.06
N ASP A 97 -8.94 -13.64 -23.19
CA ASP A 97 -9.50 -14.61 -24.14
C ASP A 97 -10.72 -15.35 -23.58
N GLN A 98 -11.44 -14.79 -22.60
CA GLN A 98 -12.53 -15.50 -21.91
C GLN A 98 -13.82 -14.71 -21.64
N LEU A 99 -14.05 -13.54 -22.25
CA LEU A 99 -15.27 -12.77 -22.00
C LEU A 99 -16.12 -12.40 -23.23
N THR A 100 -15.86 -13.00 -24.38
CA THR A 100 -16.82 -12.94 -25.49
C THR A 100 -17.26 -14.35 -25.87
N PRO A 101 -18.57 -14.69 -25.82
CA PRO A 101 -19.03 -15.88 -26.52
C PRO A 101 -18.71 -15.67 -28.00
N GLU A 102 -18.06 -16.66 -28.62
CA GLU A 102 -17.65 -16.66 -30.03
C GLU A 102 -18.73 -16.04 -30.91
N ARG A 103 -18.52 -14.78 -31.34
CA ARG A 103 -19.42 -14.14 -32.30
C ARG A 103 -19.11 -14.74 -33.67
N VAL A 104 -19.88 -15.76 -34.03
CA VAL A 104 -20.08 -16.17 -35.42
C VAL A 104 -20.44 -14.92 -36.22
N PHE A 105 -19.53 -14.48 -37.09
CA PHE A 105 -19.72 -13.32 -37.94
C PHE A 105 -20.76 -13.65 -39.01
N ASN A 106 -22.03 -13.34 -38.75
CA ASN A 106 -23.10 -13.41 -39.74
C ASN A 106 -23.21 -12.07 -40.47
N PRO A 107 -22.86 -11.97 -41.77
CA PRO A 107 -22.83 -10.71 -42.51
C PRO A 107 -24.22 -10.28 -43.00
N LYS A 108 -25.30 -10.61 -42.27
CA LYS A 108 -26.69 -10.29 -42.67
C LYS A 108 -27.35 -9.35 -41.66
N ARG A 109 -27.41 -8.08 -42.05
CA ARG A 109 -28.45 -7.09 -41.73
C ARG A 109 -28.50 -6.60 -40.25
N GLY A 110 -27.51 -5.81 -39.85
CA GLY A 110 -27.57 -4.98 -38.64
C GLY A 110 -26.42 -3.99 -38.59
N ARG A 111 -26.68 -2.73 -38.20
CA ARG A 111 -25.63 -1.74 -37.92
C ARG A 111 -24.83 -2.22 -36.70
N PRO A 112 -23.48 -2.28 -36.74
CA PRO A 112 -22.71 -2.66 -35.58
C PRO A 112 -23.03 -1.75 -34.38
N GLU A 113 -23.22 -2.36 -33.22
CA GLU A 113 -23.66 -1.69 -32.01
C GLU A 113 -22.47 -0.90 -31.42
N LYS A 114 -22.52 0.44 -31.50
CA LYS A 114 -21.46 1.33 -31.00
C LYS A 114 -21.29 1.23 -29.49
N ASP A 115 -20.06 1.10 -29.00
CA ASP A 115 -19.68 1.26 -27.58
C ASP A 115 -18.62 2.37 -27.47
N TYR A 116 -18.43 2.88 -26.26
CA TYR A 116 -17.49 3.94 -25.95
C TYR A 116 -16.62 3.52 -24.77
N LEU A 117 -15.32 3.78 -24.89
CA LEU A 117 -14.38 3.67 -23.79
C LEU A 117 -14.33 5.03 -23.10
N ILE A 118 -14.62 5.05 -21.80
CA ILE A 118 -14.68 6.28 -20.98
C ILE A 118 -13.56 6.26 -19.95
N THR A 119 -13.09 7.43 -19.56
CA THR A 119 -12.17 7.56 -18.43
C THR A 119 -12.86 7.12 -17.14
N LEU A 120 -12.05 6.69 -16.17
CA LEU A 120 -12.56 6.36 -14.85
C LEU A 120 -13.27 7.55 -14.17
N ASP A 121 -12.82 8.78 -14.45
CA ASP A 121 -13.43 9.98 -13.88
C ASP A 121 -14.81 10.27 -14.49
N MET A 122 -14.95 10.16 -15.82
CA MET A 122 -16.26 10.21 -16.48
C MET A 122 -17.19 9.11 -15.94
N ALA A 123 -16.69 7.88 -15.77
CA ALA A 123 -17.47 6.78 -15.22
C ALA A 123 -17.99 7.06 -13.80
N LYS A 124 -17.16 7.66 -12.94
CA LYS A 124 -17.55 8.09 -11.59
C LYS A 124 -18.67 9.13 -11.65
N GLU A 125 -18.51 10.15 -12.48
CA GLU A 125 -19.49 11.22 -12.61
C GLU A 125 -20.84 10.69 -13.10
N LEU A 126 -20.84 9.87 -14.15
CA LEU A 126 -22.05 9.22 -14.67
C LEU A 126 -22.75 8.39 -13.60
N ALA A 127 -22.00 7.57 -12.85
CA ALA A 127 -22.57 6.77 -11.77
C ALA A 127 -23.20 7.64 -10.68
N MET A 128 -22.59 8.76 -10.31
CA MET A 128 -23.12 9.67 -9.28
C MET A 128 -24.39 10.39 -9.72
N VAL A 129 -24.50 10.70 -11.01
CA VAL A 129 -25.61 11.45 -11.61
C VAL A 129 -26.87 10.61 -11.82
N GLU A 130 -26.76 9.29 -11.99
CA GLU A 130 -27.91 8.43 -12.29
C GLU A 130 -29.00 8.39 -11.20
N ARG A 131 -28.74 8.94 -10.00
CA ARG A 131 -29.72 9.04 -8.89
C ARG A 131 -30.39 7.70 -8.54
N ASN A 132 -29.68 6.59 -8.70
CA ASN A 132 -30.15 5.25 -8.38
C ASN A 132 -29.32 4.62 -7.24
N GLU A 133 -29.75 3.46 -6.74
CA GLU A 133 -29.06 2.78 -5.64
C GLU A 133 -27.65 2.33 -6.01
N GLN A 134 -27.44 1.91 -7.26
CA GLN A 134 -26.13 1.53 -7.78
C GLN A 134 -25.17 2.72 -7.76
N GLY A 135 -25.58 3.88 -8.27
CA GLY A 135 -24.85 5.14 -8.20
C GLY A 135 -24.49 5.58 -6.78
N ARG A 136 -25.42 5.40 -5.84
CA ARG A 136 -25.15 5.64 -4.40
C ARG A 136 -24.14 4.66 -3.82
N ALA A 137 -24.13 3.40 -4.25
CA ALA A 137 -23.13 2.42 -3.85
C ALA A 137 -21.74 2.79 -4.43
N VAL A 138 -21.67 3.19 -5.70
CA VAL A 138 -20.43 3.66 -6.35
C VAL A 138 -19.82 4.84 -5.58
N ARG A 139 -20.64 5.83 -5.24
CA ARG A 139 -20.19 7.00 -4.46
C ARG A 139 -19.64 6.59 -3.10
N ARG A 140 -20.33 5.72 -2.37
CA ARG A 140 -19.88 5.24 -1.05
C ARG A 140 -18.57 4.48 -1.14
N TYR A 141 -18.42 3.64 -2.17
CA TYR A 141 -17.19 2.91 -2.43
C TYR A 141 -16.00 3.85 -2.67
N PHE A 142 -16.12 4.85 -3.54
CA PHE A 142 -15.01 5.79 -3.78
C PHE A 142 -14.66 6.64 -2.56
N ILE A 143 -15.65 7.06 -1.77
CA ILE A 143 -15.40 7.76 -0.49
C ILE A 143 -14.63 6.84 0.48
N GLN A 144 -15.01 5.57 0.57
CA GLN A 144 -14.31 4.60 1.40
C GLN A 144 -12.87 4.37 0.92
N CYS A 145 -12.65 4.26 -0.39
CA CYS A 145 -11.31 4.17 -0.97
C CYS A 145 -10.46 5.41 -0.67
N GLU A 146 -11.01 6.62 -0.79
CA GLU A 146 -10.32 7.87 -0.47
C GLU A 146 -9.97 7.95 1.02
N GLN A 147 -10.89 7.58 1.90
CA GLN A 147 -10.65 7.53 3.35
C GLN A 147 -9.56 6.52 3.71
N GLU A 148 -9.58 5.35 3.09
CA GLU A 148 -8.56 4.32 3.33
C GLU A 148 -7.21 4.72 2.74
N LEU A 149 -7.19 5.39 1.59
CA LEU A 149 -5.96 5.98 1.04
C LEU A 149 -5.40 7.06 1.98
N HIS A 150 -6.26 7.94 2.50
CA HIS A 150 -5.85 8.98 3.45
C HIS A 150 -5.34 8.41 4.78
N ARG A 151 -5.86 7.27 5.22
CA ARG A 151 -5.37 6.57 6.42
C ARG A 151 -4.05 5.85 6.15
N SER A 152 -3.98 5.08 5.06
CA SER A 152 -2.86 4.19 4.76
C SER A 152 -1.63 4.91 4.22
N VAL A 153 -1.77 5.98 3.43
CA VAL A 153 -0.62 6.70 2.83
C VAL A 153 0.33 7.27 3.89
N PRO A 154 -0.15 7.99 4.93
CA PRO A 154 0.73 8.48 6.00
C PRO A 154 1.39 7.35 6.79
N GLU A 155 0.66 6.26 7.05
CA GLU A 155 1.17 5.09 7.80
C GLU A 155 2.25 4.35 7.01
N ILE A 156 1.99 4.03 5.73
CA ILE A 156 2.95 3.39 4.83
C ILE A 156 4.19 4.29 4.67
N ALA A 157 4.00 5.60 4.46
CA ALA A 157 5.11 6.54 4.34
C ALA A 157 5.90 6.68 5.66
N ALA A 158 5.25 6.67 6.82
CA ALA A 158 5.92 6.67 8.12
C ALA A 158 6.72 5.37 8.34
N ARG A 159 6.14 4.22 8.01
CA ARG A 159 6.81 2.91 8.07
C ARG A 159 8.05 2.86 7.19
N LEU A 160 7.94 3.29 5.93
CA LEU A 160 9.07 3.34 4.99
C LEU A 160 10.16 4.31 5.46
N ARG A 161 9.80 5.50 5.96
CA ARG A 161 10.75 6.45 6.55
C ARG A 161 11.47 5.88 7.76
N HIS A 162 10.74 5.18 8.63
CA HIS A 162 11.32 4.51 9.79
C HIS A 162 12.31 3.42 9.36
N GLN A 163 11.92 2.53 8.44
CA GLN A 163 12.80 1.51 7.88
C GLN A 163 14.07 2.09 7.23
N LEU A 164 13.94 3.20 6.51
CA LEU A 164 15.10 3.87 5.92
C LEU A 164 16.02 4.45 7.01
N LYS A 165 15.45 5.10 8.03
CA LYS A 165 16.21 5.65 9.16
C LYS A 165 16.95 4.56 9.94
N THR A 166 16.30 3.43 10.23
CA THR A 166 16.94 2.33 10.96
C THR A 166 18.08 1.72 10.17
N ARG A 167 17.91 1.52 8.84
CA ARG A 167 18.97 1.05 7.94
C ARG A 167 20.17 2.01 7.90
N ILE A 168 19.92 3.30 7.72
CA ILE A 168 20.99 4.32 7.69
C ILE A 168 21.73 4.37 9.04
N SER A 169 20.99 4.33 10.14
CA SER A 169 21.56 4.37 11.49
C SER A 169 22.45 3.15 11.76
N ALA A 170 21.99 1.95 11.42
CA ALA A 170 22.76 0.72 11.59
C ALA A 170 24.04 0.73 10.74
N ALA A 171 23.98 1.20 9.50
CA ALA A 171 25.17 1.33 8.65
C ALA A 171 26.18 2.33 9.22
N ASN A 172 25.71 3.41 9.84
CA ASN A 172 26.56 4.44 10.43
C ASN A 172 27.23 3.98 11.74
N MET A 173 26.52 3.23 12.60
CA MET A 173 27.07 2.79 13.88
C MET A 173 28.18 1.74 13.72
N PHE A 174 28.09 0.84 12.74
CA PHE A 174 29.19 -0.09 12.45
C PHE A 174 30.50 0.63 12.09
N LYS A 175 30.42 1.66 11.23
CA LYS A 175 31.59 2.46 10.85
C LYS A 175 32.17 3.22 12.05
N ALA A 176 31.31 3.81 12.87
CA ALA A 176 31.72 4.51 14.09
C ALA A 176 32.40 3.54 15.09
N MET A 177 31.89 2.31 15.22
CA MET A 177 32.50 1.27 16.05
C MET A 177 33.87 0.85 15.55
N CYS A 178 34.06 0.68 14.24
CA CYS A 178 35.38 0.42 13.68
C CYS A 178 36.36 1.56 13.98
N ALA A 179 35.92 2.82 13.87
CA ALA A 179 36.75 3.98 14.19
C ALA A 179 37.14 4.06 15.68
N ALA A 180 36.21 3.73 16.60
CA ALA A 180 36.50 3.63 18.03
C ALA A 180 37.52 2.51 18.32
N LEU A 181 37.40 1.37 17.63
CA LEU A 181 38.37 0.29 17.72
C LEU A 181 39.75 0.72 17.22
N ASP A 182 39.83 1.40 16.08
CA ASP A 182 41.07 1.97 15.57
C ASP A 182 41.72 2.89 16.61
N ALA A 183 40.96 3.84 17.18
CA ALA A 183 41.44 4.76 18.20
C ALA A 183 42.01 4.01 19.42
N ALA A 184 41.26 3.04 19.96
CA ALA A 184 41.69 2.25 21.10
C ALA A 184 42.97 1.42 20.84
N TYR A 185 43.18 0.96 19.59
CA TYR A 185 44.42 0.27 19.22
C TYR A 185 45.59 1.25 19.08
N VAL A 186 45.37 2.43 18.50
CA VAL A 186 46.38 3.48 18.36
C VAL A 186 46.86 3.96 19.74
N GLU A 187 45.97 4.13 20.72
CA GLU A 187 46.33 4.45 22.11
C GLU A 187 47.25 3.40 22.75
N GLN A 188 47.11 2.13 22.36
CA GLN A 188 47.98 1.04 22.80
C GLN A 188 49.27 0.93 21.98
N GLY A 189 49.53 1.85 21.04
CA GLY A 189 50.67 1.80 20.14
C GLY A 189 50.60 0.64 19.13
N LYS A 190 49.39 0.15 18.81
CA LYS A 190 49.14 -0.97 17.89
C LYS A 190 48.29 -0.52 16.71
N GLN A 191 48.23 -1.37 15.68
CA GLN A 191 47.34 -1.17 14.55
C GLN A 191 46.27 -2.27 14.53
N ALA A 192 45.01 -1.89 14.34
CA ALA A 192 43.92 -2.84 14.22
C ALA A 192 44.01 -3.60 12.88
N SER A 193 43.78 -4.92 12.95
CA SER A 193 43.71 -5.81 11.79
C SER A 193 42.27 -6.13 11.42
N GLN A 194 42.03 -6.55 10.17
CA GLN A 194 40.70 -6.91 9.66
C GLN A 194 39.96 -7.93 10.54
N LYS A 195 40.71 -8.84 11.18
CA LYS A 195 40.14 -9.87 12.08
C LYS A 195 39.46 -9.24 13.30
N HIS A 196 39.93 -8.09 13.79
CA HIS A 196 39.33 -7.44 14.95
C HIS A 196 37.94 -6.90 14.63
N TYR A 197 37.77 -6.22 13.49
CA TYR A 197 36.44 -5.77 13.04
C TYR A 197 35.47 -6.93 12.84
N THR A 198 35.93 -8.01 12.22
CA THR A 198 35.12 -9.21 11.99
C THR A 198 34.74 -9.91 13.30
N ASN A 199 35.62 -9.90 14.31
CA ASN A 199 35.32 -10.46 15.61
C ASN A 199 34.26 -9.65 16.36
N GLU A 200 34.41 -8.31 16.37
CA GLU A 200 33.43 -7.39 16.98
C GLU A 200 32.06 -7.50 16.31
N SER A 201 32.02 -7.45 14.98
CA SER A 201 30.76 -7.53 14.23
C SER A 201 30.07 -8.87 14.43
N ASN A 202 30.81 -9.98 14.44
CA ASN A 202 30.25 -11.30 14.68
C ASN A 202 29.82 -11.49 16.13
N MET A 203 30.48 -10.87 17.11
CA MET A 203 30.03 -10.90 18.50
C MET A 203 28.63 -10.29 18.62
N ILE A 204 28.45 -9.09 18.10
CA ILE A 204 27.16 -8.38 18.14
C ILE A 204 26.11 -9.12 17.31
N ALA A 205 26.46 -9.57 16.10
CA ALA A 205 25.54 -10.34 15.25
C ALA A 205 25.05 -11.60 15.94
N ARG A 206 25.93 -12.36 16.62
CA ARG A 206 25.53 -13.54 17.38
C ARG A 206 24.59 -13.21 18.54
N ILE A 207 24.75 -12.06 19.18
CA ILE A 207 23.84 -11.65 20.27
C ILE A 207 22.45 -11.32 19.71
N VAL A 208 22.36 -10.63 18.58
CA VAL A 208 21.07 -10.21 18.00
C VAL A 208 20.38 -11.34 17.24
N LEU A 209 21.12 -12.17 16.51
CA LEU A 209 20.61 -13.19 15.59
C LEU A 209 20.61 -14.59 16.23
N GLY A 210 20.40 -14.69 17.54
CA GLY A 210 20.19 -15.98 18.21
C GLY A 210 21.40 -16.94 18.12
N GLY A 211 22.62 -16.43 18.13
CA GLY A 211 23.86 -17.20 18.07
C GLY A 211 24.47 -17.34 16.67
N MET A 212 23.80 -16.81 15.63
CA MET A 212 24.30 -16.84 14.26
C MET A 212 25.21 -15.65 13.92
N THR A 213 26.22 -15.89 13.10
CA THR A 213 26.89 -14.78 12.40
C THR A 213 25.98 -14.20 11.32
N ALA A 214 26.23 -12.96 10.90
CA ALA A 214 25.45 -12.34 9.83
C ALA A 214 25.50 -13.15 8.52
N LYS A 215 26.64 -13.80 8.23
CA LYS A 215 26.79 -14.69 7.08
C LYS A 215 25.93 -15.96 7.18
N GLN A 216 25.91 -16.61 8.35
CA GLN A 216 25.07 -17.79 8.59
C GLN A 216 23.59 -17.44 8.50
N TRP A 217 23.20 -16.31 9.08
CA TRP A 217 21.84 -15.82 9.01
C TRP A 217 21.39 -15.56 7.57
N ALA A 218 22.23 -14.94 6.74
CA ALA A 218 21.91 -14.74 5.32
C ALA A 218 21.77 -16.05 4.55
N GLN A 219 22.62 -17.05 4.85
CA GLN A 219 22.51 -18.38 4.26
C GLN A 219 21.21 -19.09 4.65
N GLU A 220 20.76 -18.97 5.91
CA GLU A 220 19.53 -19.60 6.39
C GLU A 220 18.26 -18.92 5.86
N ASN A 221 18.34 -17.63 5.55
CA ASN A 221 17.22 -16.84 5.02
C ASN A 221 17.25 -16.69 3.48
N ASP A 222 18.13 -17.42 2.78
CA ASP A 222 18.31 -17.37 1.32
C ASP A 222 18.51 -15.95 0.77
N VAL A 223 19.33 -15.17 1.48
CA VAL A 223 19.62 -13.76 1.15
C VAL A 223 20.91 -13.67 0.34
N ASP A 224 20.82 -13.12 -0.86
CA ASP A 224 21.97 -12.70 -1.66
C ASP A 224 22.30 -11.21 -1.39
N GLY A 225 23.54 -10.92 -0.95
CA GLY A 225 24.00 -9.56 -0.62
C GLY A 225 24.27 -9.29 0.87
N ASP A 226 24.15 -8.02 1.29
CA ASP A 226 24.38 -7.61 2.69
C ASP A 226 23.24 -8.13 3.59
N PRO A 227 23.55 -8.94 4.63
CA PRO A 227 22.54 -9.41 5.58
C PRO A 227 21.71 -8.27 6.19
N ARG A 228 22.30 -7.09 6.44
CA ARG A 228 21.60 -5.96 7.08
C ARG A 228 20.48 -5.39 6.22
N ASP A 229 20.57 -5.50 4.89
CA ASP A 229 19.52 -4.99 4.00
C ASP A 229 18.20 -5.76 4.14
N ASN A 230 18.30 -7.03 4.56
CA ASN A 230 17.19 -7.98 4.67
C ASN A 230 16.73 -8.22 6.12
N MET A 231 17.41 -7.64 7.11
CA MET A 231 17.00 -7.73 8.52
C MET A 231 15.73 -6.94 8.81
N SER A 232 14.97 -7.40 9.81
CA SER A 232 13.79 -6.69 10.30
C SER A 232 14.18 -5.36 10.95
N ALA A 233 13.22 -4.42 11.03
CA ALA A 233 13.45 -3.14 11.72
C ALA A 233 13.87 -3.33 13.18
N GLU A 234 13.31 -4.35 13.86
CA GLU A 234 13.67 -4.69 15.23
C GLU A 234 15.11 -5.21 15.34
N GLN A 235 15.54 -6.09 14.43
CA GLN A 235 16.92 -6.58 14.39
C GLN A 235 17.91 -5.44 14.15
N LEU A 236 17.61 -4.51 13.23
CA LEU A 236 18.44 -3.34 12.94
C LEU A 236 18.51 -2.35 14.12
N ASP A 237 17.40 -2.11 14.79
CA ASP A 237 17.36 -1.30 16.02
C ASP A 237 18.24 -1.93 17.12
N HIS A 238 18.13 -3.25 17.30
CA HIS A 238 18.90 -3.98 18.30
C HIS A 238 20.40 -3.94 17.98
N LEU A 239 20.78 -4.16 16.72
CA LEU A 239 22.17 -4.00 16.26
C LEU A 239 22.69 -2.59 16.55
N THR A 240 21.94 -1.56 16.15
CA THR A 240 22.32 -0.16 16.38
C THR A 240 22.54 0.14 17.86
N TYR A 241 21.64 -0.35 18.72
CA TYR A 241 21.74 -0.18 20.17
C TYR A 241 23.02 -0.85 20.72
N LEU A 242 23.30 -2.09 20.36
CA LEU A 242 24.48 -2.80 20.85
C LEU A 242 25.79 -2.23 20.26
N GLU A 243 25.80 -1.80 19.00
CA GLU A 243 26.95 -1.15 18.37
C GLU A 243 27.30 0.16 19.06
N SER A 244 26.30 1.03 19.30
CA SER A 244 26.49 2.29 20.03
C SER A 244 26.99 2.09 21.46
N THR A 245 26.49 1.04 22.13
CA THR A 245 26.94 0.67 23.46
C THR A 245 28.37 0.13 23.43
N ASN A 246 28.71 -0.70 22.43
CA ASN A 246 30.05 -1.25 22.29
C ASN A 246 31.09 -0.15 22.03
N ILE A 247 30.76 0.88 21.24
CA ILE A 247 31.60 2.09 21.08
C ILE A 247 31.95 2.66 22.45
N THR A 248 30.93 2.92 23.27
CA THR A 248 31.13 3.50 24.62
C THR A 248 32.00 2.60 25.49
N LEU A 249 31.80 1.29 25.45
CA LEU A 249 32.60 0.33 26.22
C LEU A 249 34.05 0.23 25.71
N ILE A 250 34.28 0.39 24.41
CA ILE A 250 35.63 0.46 23.82
C ILE A 250 36.34 1.73 24.30
N ASP A 251 35.66 2.89 24.25
CA ASP A 251 36.20 4.18 24.70
C ASP A 251 36.54 4.17 26.21
N MET A 252 35.81 3.36 26.99
CA MET A 252 36.11 3.13 28.41
C MET A 252 37.26 2.14 28.65
N GLY A 253 37.87 1.59 27.60
CA GLY A 253 38.98 0.63 27.71
C GLY A 253 38.59 -0.75 28.24
N ILE A 254 37.30 -1.09 28.25
CA ILE A 254 36.81 -2.38 28.78
C ILE A 254 37.27 -3.52 27.87
N ALA A 255 37.73 -4.64 28.42
CA ALA A 255 38.22 -5.78 27.62
C ALA A 255 37.09 -6.53 26.87
N TYR A 256 37.43 -7.16 25.74
CA TYR A 256 36.48 -7.83 24.85
C TYR A 256 35.49 -8.79 25.56
N ASP A 257 35.99 -9.70 26.40
CA ASP A 257 35.14 -10.68 27.08
C ASP A 257 34.16 -10.02 28.06
N GLN A 258 34.58 -8.94 28.72
CA GLN A 258 33.73 -8.16 29.61
C GLN A 258 32.66 -7.40 28.81
N ARG A 259 33.03 -6.79 27.67
CA ARG A 259 32.07 -6.15 26.76
C ARG A 259 31.04 -7.14 26.25
N LYS A 260 31.48 -8.33 25.82
CA LYS A 260 30.58 -9.41 25.36
C LYS A 260 29.54 -9.77 26.41
N ALA A 261 29.96 -9.95 27.67
CA ALA A 261 29.06 -10.28 28.77
C ALA A 261 28.04 -9.15 29.02
N GLU A 262 28.51 -7.90 29.04
CA GLU A 262 27.66 -6.74 29.29
C GLU A 262 26.66 -6.49 28.15
N LEU A 263 27.11 -6.57 26.89
CA LEU A 263 26.24 -6.45 25.72
C LEU A 263 25.18 -7.57 25.69
N SER A 264 25.54 -8.78 26.10
CA SER A 264 24.60 -9.90 26.20
C SER A 264 23.52 -9.63 27.26
N ARG A 265 23.93 -9.10 28.42
CA ARG A 265 23.02 -8.68 29.50
C ARG A 265 22.08 -7.56 29.06
N LEU A 266 22.62 -6.55 28.37
CA LEU A 266 21.84 -5.42 27.86
C LEU A 266 20.87 -5.84 26.76
N SER A 267 21.27 -6.77 25.89
CA SER A 267 20.43 -7.40 24.87
C SER A 267 19.21 -8.08 25.51
N GLN A 268 19.41 -8.92 26.53
CA GLN A 268 18.31 -9.58 27.24
C GLN A 268 17.33 -8.56 27.83
N ARG A 269 17.83 -7.49 28.45
CA ARG A 269 17.00 -6.42 29.00
C ARG A 269 16.25 -5.65 27.92
N TRP A 270 16.90 -5.39 26.79
CA TRP A 270 16.32 -4.70 25.65
C TRP A 270 15.13 -5.50 25.07
N MET A 271 15.32 -6.81 24.85
CA MET A 271 14.27 -7.73 24.39
C MET A 271 13.11 -7.81 25.39
N ALA A 272 13.41 -7.96 26.69
CA ALA A 272 12.39 -8.06 27.73
C ALA A 272 11.49 -6.81 27.81
N LYS A 273 12.07 -5.62 27.59
CA LYS A 273 11.30 -4.36 27.61
C LYS A 273 10.32 -4.26 26.43
N ARG A 274 10.67 -4.79 25.25
CA ARG A 274 9.81 -4.78 24.07
C ARG A 274 8.73 -5.86 24.13
N LEU A 275 9.11 -7.09 24.52
CA LEU A 275 8.14 -8.19 24.73
C LEU A 275 7.12 -7.88 25.84
N GLY A 276 7.53 -7.15 26.88
CA GLY A 276 6.61 -6.70 27.93
C GLY A 276 5.68 -5.55 27.53
N ALA A 277 5.97 -4.83 26.45
CA ALA A 277 5.13 -3.74 25.94
C ALA A 277 4.02 -4.24 25.00
N ASP A 278 4.19 -5.41 24.38
CA ASP A 278 3.17 -6.03 23.51
C ASP A 278 2.07 -6.79 24.28
N HIS A 279 2.17 -6.84 25.62
CA HIS A 279 1.24 -7.54 26.53
C HIS A 279 0.53 -6.62 27.54
N ALA A 280 0.62 -5.30 27.37
CA ALA A 280 -0.02 -4.28 28.23
C ALA A 280 -0.87 -3.34 27.39
#